data_AF-A0A915UFW0-F1
#
_entry.id   AF-A0A915UFW0-F1
#
_cell.length_a   1.000
_cell.length_b   1.000
_cell.length_c   1.000
_cell.angle_alpha   90.00
_cell.angle_beta   90.00
_cell.angle_gamma   90.00
#
_symmetry.space_group_name_H-M   'P 1'
#
loop_
_entity.id
_entity.type
_entity.pdbx_description
1 polymer ?
#
loop_
_entity_poly.entity_id
_entity_poly.type
_entity_poly.pdbx_seq_one_letter_code
_entity_poly.pdbx_strand_id
1 'polypeptide(L)'
;MVVAAFGVITPEKRILPILRALQVLRADLPAVRLRLVGEIGEHYALWQDVARTGTRDLLEVTGYVDDDRLAAELRGADVCLCLRWPTARETSASWLRCLAAGKPTIVPDQLSTADVPTLDPRHWTLKHDRTDAAAVFQPPSPTRAVAVSVDLQDEQDMLVRALRRLVIDADLRASLGHNARGWWEARHTLPRMHRDYEAALTWAAAQPVPDRWPADAPAHLHPDTSRWARALVAPFDVDVDILESGSTSSGP
;
A
#
# COMPACT_ATOMS: atom_id res chain seq x y z
N MET A 1 7.24 21.30 -9.19
CA MET A 1 7.06 20.27 -8.15
C MET A 1 5.80 19.50 -8.47
N VAL A 2 5.92 18.23 -8.82
CA VAL A 2 4.79 17.35 -9.16
C VAL A 2 4.50 16.43 -7.99
N VAL A 3 3.31 16.58 -7.42
CA VAL A 3 2.76 15.64 -6.45
C VAL A 3 1.82 14.72 -7.20
N ALA A 4 1.93 13.41 -7.02
CA ALA A 4 1.21 12.45 -7.84
C ALA A 4 0.43 11.41 -7.03
N ALA A 5 -0.70 10.94 -7.56
CA ALA A 5 -1.43 9.79 -7.07
C ALA A 5 -1.70 8.81 -8.23
N PHE A 6 -1.48 7.51 -8.02
CA PHE A 6 -1.41 6.50 -9.09
C PHE A 6 -2.48 5.42 -9.01
N GLY A 7 -2.97 4.95 -10.16
CA GLY A 7 -4.00 3.92 -10.37
C GLY A 7 -5.39 4.53 -10.62
N VAL A 8 -6.45 3.71 -10.69
CA VAL A 8 -7.83 4.19 -10.84
C VAL A 8 -8.20 5.23 -9.78
N ILE A 9 -8.64 6.41 -10.20
CA ILE A 9 -8.93 7.57 -9.35
C ILE A 9 -10.32 7.41 -8.76
N THR A 10 -10.37 7.11 -7.47
CA THR A 10 -11.60 6.80 -6.74
C THR A 10 -11.69 7.62 -5.45
N PRO A 11 -12.86 7.71 -4.79
CA PRO A 11 -13.01 8.42 -3.52
C PRO A 11 -12.07 7.90 -2.43
N GLU A 12 -11.81 6.59 -2.42
CA GLU A 12 -10.96 5.92 -1.42
C GLU A 12 -9.52 6.43 -1.49
N LYS A 13 -9.08 7.01 -2.61
CA LYS A 13 -7.74 7.63 -2.69
C LYS A 13 -7.63 8.98 -2.00
N ARG A 14 -8.70 9.43 -1.35
CA ARG A 14 -8.74 10.68 -0.58
C ARG A 14 -8.34 11.89 -1.41
N ILE A 15 -8.79 11.93 -2.67
CA ILE A 15 -8.48 13.02 -3.60
C ILE A 15 -9.01 14.36 -3.10
N LEU A 16 -10.23 14.41 -2.55
CA LEU A 16 -10.79 15.65 -1.99
C LEU A 16 -9.91 16.26 -0.87
N PRO A 17 -9.47 15.51 0.16
CA PRO A 17 -8.44 15.96 1.10
C PRO A 17 -7.19 16.55 0.45
N ILE A 18 -6.67 15.90 -0.60
CA ILE A 18 -5.50 16.38 -1.34
C ILE A 18 -5.79 17.74 -1.99
N LEU A 19 -6.94 17.88 -2.64
CA LEU A 19 -7.35 19.14 -3.28
C LEU A 19 -7.51 20.27 -2.25
N ARG A 20 -8.08 19.99 -1.07
CA ARG A 20 -8.18 20.96 0.04
C ARG A 20 -6.81 21.39 0.56
N ALA A 21 -5.88 20.47 0.74
CA ALA A 21 -4.52 20.80 1.16
C ALA A 21 -3.81 21.70 0.12
N LEU A 22 -3.99 21.43 -1.17
CA LEU A 22 -3.46 22.27 -2.24
C LEU A 22 -4.13 23.64 -2.30
N GLN A 23 -5.43 23.73 -2.05
CA GLN A 23 -6.15 24.99 -1.95
C GLN A 23 -5.52 25.90 -0.87
N VAL A 24 -5.18 25.34 0.30
CA VAL A 24 -4.51 26.07 1.39
C VAL A 24 -3.08 26.48 0.99
N LEU A 25 -2.34 25.58 0.32
CA LEU A 25 -0.93 25.78 0.05
C LEU A 25 -0.63 26.62 -1.21
N ARG A 26 -1.61 26.85 -2.09
CA ARG A 26 -1.37 27.47 -3.41
C ARG A 26 -0.73 28.85 -3.38
N ALA A 27 -0.99 29.64 -2.33
CA ALA A 27 -0.41 30.98 -2.18
C ALA A 27 1.09 30.91 -1.86
N ASP A 28 1.46 29.99 -0.97
CA ASP A 28 2.85 29.80 -0.54
C ASP A 28 3.67 28.96 -1.53
N LEU A 29 3.01 28.04 -2.25
CA LEU A 29 3.62 27.04 -3.11
C LEU A 29 3.02 27.05 -4.53
N PRO A 30 3.13 28.16 -5.29
CA PRO A 30 2.45 28.33 -6.58
C PRO A 30 2.98 27.41 -7.69
N ALA A 31 4.14 26.79 -7.51
CA ALA A 31 4.76 25.86 -8.47
C ALA A 31 4.39 24.38 -8.24
N VAL A 32 3.56 24.08 -7.24
CA VAL A 32 3.07 22.72 -6.98
C VAL A 32 1.95 22.38 -7.95
N ARG A 33 2.02 21.20 -8.55
CA ARG A 33 0.97 20.62 -9.39
C ARG A 33 0.61 19.25 -8.87
N LEU A 34 -0.68 18.89 -8.96
CA LEU A 34 -1.18 17.57 -8.69
C LEU A 34 -1.37 16.83 -10.02
N ARG A 35 -0.76 15.66 -10.13
CA ARG A 35 -0.98 14.74 -11.24
C ARG A 35 -1.70 13.49 -10.77
N LEU A 36 -2.90 13.26 -11.30
CA LEU A 36 -3.68 12.05 -11.08
C LEU A 36 -3.42 11.10 -12.25
N VAL A 37 -2.64 10.05 -11.97
CA VAL A 37 -2.18 9.09 -12.96
C VAL A 37 -3.07 7.86 -12.93
N GLY A 38 -4.06 7.84 -13.81
CA GLY A 38 -5.03 6.75 -13.94
C GLY A 38 -6.41 7.23 -14.41
N GLU A 39 -7.26 6.27 -14.77
CA GLU A 39 -8.65 6.55 -15.16
C GLU A 39 -9.48 7.03 -13.98
N ILE A 40 -10.44 7.91 -14.24
CA ILE A 40 -11.43 8.30 -13.23
C ILE A 40 -12.41 7.12 -13.07
N GLY A 41 -12.57 6.64 -11.84
CA GLY A 41 -13.51 5.58 -11.52
C GLY A 41 -14.94 5.99 -11.85
N GLU A 42 -15.73 5.04 -12.35
CA GLU A 42 -17.07 5.26 -12.93
C GLU A 42 -18.00 6.12 -12.06
N HIS A 43 -17.95 5.94 -10.75
CA HIS A 43 -18.83 6.62 -9.80
C HIS A 43 -18.17 7.78 -9.06
N TYR A 44 -16.95 8.19 -9.45
CA TYR A 44 -16.27 9.28 -8.78
C TYR A 44 -16.52 10.65 -9.43
N ALA A 45 -17.21 11.53 -8.72
CA ALA A 45 -17.50 12.90 -9.15
C ALA A 45 -16.31 13.88 -8.99
N LEU A 46 -15.12 13.51 -9.48
CA LEU A 46 -13.88 14.28 -9.33
C LEU A 46 -14.05 15.78 -9.67
N TRP A 47 -14.71 16.09 -10.78
CA TRP A 47 -14.82 17.47 -11.26
C TRP A 47 -15.67 18.36 -10.35
N GLN A 48 -16.60 17.79 -9.57
CA GLN A 48 -17.34 18.54 -8.54
C GLN A 48 -16.42 18.92 -7.37
N ASP A 49 -15.54 18.01 -6.95
CA ASP A 49 -14.54 18.29 -5.91
C ASP A 49 -13.55 19.36 -6.36
N VAL A 50 -13.10 19.29 -7.62
CA VAL A 50 -12.20 20.28 -8.23
C VAL A 50 -12.88 21.65 -8.31
N ALA A 51 -14.14 21.71 -8.72
CA ALA A 51 -14.90 22.96 -8.77
C ALA A 51 -15.07 23.57 -7.36
N ARG A 52 -15.45 22.75 -6.37
CA ARG A 52 -15.64 23.17 -4.97
C ARG A 52 -14.37 23.72 -4.33
N THR A 53 -13.21 23.18 -4.69
CA THR A 53 -11.91 23.61 -4.15
C THR A 53 -11.22 24.67 -5.01
N GLY A 54 -11.73 24.94 -6.21
CA GLY A 54 -11.14 25.91 -7.14
C GLY A 54 -9.72 25.53 -7.58
N THR A 55 -9.43 24.23 -7.73
CA THR A 55 -8.06 23.69 -7.91
C THR A 55 -7.75 23.25 -9.35
N ARG A 56 -8.62 23.57 -10.31
CA ARG A 56 -8.50 23.09 -11.70
C ARG A 56 -7.16 23.43 -12.34
N ASP A 57 -6.61 24.60 -12.05
CA ASP A 57 -5.34 25.13 -12.55
C ASP A 57 -4.10 24.41 -11.99
N LEU A 58 -4.27 23.68 -10.88
CA LEU A 58 -3.20 22.91 -10.24
C LEU A 58 -3.22 21.43 -10.68
N LEU A 59 -4.31 20.99 -11.33
CA LEU A 59 -4.60 19.57 -11.55
C LEU A 59 -4.37 19.14 -13.01
N GLU A 60 -3.68 18.01 -13.15
CA GLU A 60 -3.57 17.25 -14.38
C GLU A 60 -4.08 15.82 -14.15
N VAL A 61 -4.85 15.29 -15.11
CA VAL A 61 -5.37 13.91 -15.08
C VAL A 61 -4.94 13.24 -16.37
N THR A 62 -4.22 12.13 -16.27
CA THR A 62 -3.63 11.46 -17.45
C THR A 62 -4.60 10.51 -18.16
N GLY A 63 -5.62 10.03 -17.45
CA GLY A 63 -6.36 8.82 -17.86
C GLY A 63 -5.52 7.56 -17.66
N TYR A 64 -5.93 6.45 -18.28
CA TYR A 64 -5.17 5.20 -18.25
C TYR A 64 -3.75 5.40 -18.77
N VAL A 65 -2.79 4.77 -18.09
CA VAL A 65 -1.41 4.65 -18.54
C VAL A 65 -1.01 3.18 -18.49
N ASP A 66 -0.35 2.71 -19.54
CA ASP A 66 0.29 1.40 -19.56
C ASP A 66 1.54 1.37 -18.66
N ASP A 67 2.11 0.18 -18.48
CA ASP A 67 3.26 -0.03 -17.59
C ASP A 67 4.52 0.73 -18.04
N ASP A 68 4.75 0.87 -19.35
CA ASP A 68 5.89 1.59 -19.90
C ASP A 68 5.82 3.09 -19.56
N ARG A 69 4.64 3.69 -19.72
CA ARG A 69 4.38 5.09 -19.36
C ARG A 69 4.31 5.29 -17.85
N LEU A 70 3.82 4.30 -17.09
CA LEU A 70 3.77 4.38 -15.64
C LEU A 70 5.15 4.61 -15.03
N ALA A 71 6.20 3.98 -15.56
CA ALA A 71 7.57 4.21 -15.13
C ALA A 71 8.04 5.65 -15.39
N ALA A 72 7.62 6.27 -16.49
CA ALA A 72 7.90 7.67 -16.78
C ALA A 72 7.14 8.62 -15.83
N GLU A 73 5.87 8.34 -15.54
CA GLU A 73 5.07 9.12 -14.60
C GLU A 73 5.62 9.03 -13.17
N LEU A 74 6.03 7.83 -12.73
CA LEU A 74 6.71 7.65 -11.45
C LEU A 74 7.99 8.48 -11.39
N ARG A 75 8.84 8.42 -12.43
CA ARG A 75 10.07 9.23 -12.49
C ARG A 75 9.77 10.72 -12.40
N GLY A 76 8.72 11.20 -13.08
CA GLY A 76 8.30 12.60 -13.10
C GLY A 76 7.65 13.10 -11.80
N ALA A 77 7.23 12.21 -10.90
CA ALA A 77 6.67 12.60 -9.60
C ALA A 77 7.78 12.92 -8.59
N ASP A 78 7.63 14.02 -7.86
CA ASP A 78 8.52 14.41 -6.76
C ASP A 78 8.05 13.85 -5.41
N VAL A 79 6.73 13.77 -5.19
CA VAL A 79 6.08 13.22 -3.99
C VAL A 79 4.88 12.40 -4.40
N CYS A 80 4.68 11.23 -3.79
CA CYS A 80 3.58 10.34 -4.10
C CYS A 80 2.55 10.27 -2.96
N LEU A 81 1.27 10.36 -3.29
CA LEU A 81 0.16 10.33 -2.34
C LEU A 81 -0.55 8.99 -2.45
N CYS A 82 -0.48 8.21 -1.38
CA CYS A 82 -1.03 6.86 -1.29
C CYS A 82 -2.02 6.77 -0.12
N LEU A 83 -2.96 7.71 -0.07
CA LEU A 83 -3.85 7.97 1.06
C LEU A 83 -5.08 7.03 1.16
N ARG A 84 -5.00 5.78 0.72
CA ARG A 84 -6.19 4.91 0.61
C ARG A 84 -6.98 4.80 1.94
N TRP A 85 -8.24 5.23 1.95
CA TRP A 85 -9.20 5.01 3.04
C TRP A 85 -10.66 5.09 2.54
N PRO A 86 -11.54 4.14 2.92
CA PRO A 86 -11.29 2.96 3.77
C PRO A 86 -10.31 1.95 3.15
N THR A 87 -9.69 1.13 4.00
CA THR A 87 -8.81 0.04 3.60
C THR A 87 -9.54 -1.30 3.73
N ALA A 88 -9.35 -2.22 2.78
CA ALA A 88 -9.73 -3.62 2.94
C ALA A 88 -8.63 -4.44 3.65
N ARG A 89 -7.66 -3.73 4.29
CA ARG A 89 -6.49 -4.28 5.02
C ARG A 89 -5.47 -4.95 4.10
N GLU A 90 -5.49 -4.57 2.83
CA GLU A 90 -4.53 -4.96 1.80
C GLU A 90 -3.37 -3.97 1.71
N THR A 91 -2.23 -4.45 1.18
CA THR A 91 -1.11 -3.56 0.83
C THR A 91 -1.39 -2.85 -0.48
N SER A 92 -1.25 -1.52 -0.49
CA SER A 92 -1.47 -0.70 -1.68
C SER A 92 -0.45 -0.99 -2.79
N ALA A 93 -0.91 -1.54 -3.91
CA ALA A 93 -0.04 -1.84 -5.05
C ALA A 93 0.57 -0.59 -5.69
N SER A 94 -0.11 0.56 -5.64
CA SER A 94 0.47 1.84 -6.10
C SER A 94 1.57 2.32 -5.15
N TRP A 95 1.39 2.12 -3.84
CA TRP A 95 2.39 2.48 -2.86
C TRP A 95 3.66 1.65 -2.99
N LEU A 96 3.54 0.33 -3.18
CA LEU A 96 4.70 -0.54 -3.42
C LEU A 96 5.51 -0.09 -4.64
N ARG A 97 4.84 0.32 -5.73
CA ARG A 97 5.51 0.88 -6.92
C ARG A 97 6.20 2.21 -6.62
N CYS A 98 5.61 3.07 -5.78
CA CYS A 98 6.25 4.31 -5.35
C CYS A 98 7.50 4.04 -4.50
N LEU A 99 7.43 3.10 -3.57
CA LEU A 99 8.59 2.67 -2.75
C LEU A 99 9.69 2.09 -3.66
N ALA A 100 9.32 1.20 -4.59
CA ALA A 100 10.24 0.67 -5.59
C ALA A 100 10.86 1.78 -6.44
N ALA A 101 10.12 2.83 -6.79
CA ALA A 101 10.66 3.97 -7.53
C ALA A 101 11.49 4.94 -6.67
N GLY A 102 11.70 4.64 -5.38
CA GLY A 102 12.43 5.49 -4.45
C GLY A 102 11.75 6.84 -4.23
N LYS A 103 10.42 6.86 -4.21
CA LYS A 103 9.65 8.10 -4.10
C LYS A 103 9.26 8.37 -2.64
N PRO A 104 9.42 9.60 -2.14
CA PRO A 104 8.86 9.97 -0.85
C PRO A 104 7.33 9.90 -0.92
N THR A 105 6.72 9.20 0.03
CA THR A 105 5.28 8.95 0.04
C THR A 105 4.59 9.53 1.27
N ILE A 106 3.37 10.04 1.09
CA ILE A 106 2.42 10.28 2.19
C ILE A 106 1.38 9.16 2.18
N VAL A 107 1.20 8.51 3.33
CA VAL A 107 0.30 7.37 3.54
C VAL A 107 -0.64 7.64 4.71
N PRO A 108 -1.81 6.99 4.79
CA PRO A 108 -2.63 7.11 5.98
C PRO A 108 -1.97 6.32 7.12
N ASP A 109 -2.14 6.79 8.34
CA ASP A 109 -1.76 6.03 9.52
C ASP A 109 -2.80 4.95 9.81
N GLN A 110 -2.44 3.70 9.53
CA GLN A 110 -3.33 2.55 9.63
C GLN A 110 -2.60 1.34 10.22
N LEU A 111 -3.38 0.42 10.79
CA LEU A 111 -2.85 -0.81 11.37
C LEU A 111 -2.04 -1.64 10.36
N SER A 112 -2.41 -1.62 9.07
CA SER A 112 -1.70 -2.31 7.99
C SER A 112 -0.33 -1.73 7.66
N THR A 113 0.03 -0.59 8.24
CA THR A 113 1.35 0.06 8.07
C THR A 113 2.02 0.33 9.42
N ALA A 114 1.54 -0.29 10.50
CA ALA A 114 2.05 -0.03 11.86
C ALA A 114 3.51 -0.46 12.06
N ASP A 115 3.97 -1.45 11.28
CA ASP A 115 5.34 -1.96 11.26
C ASP A 115 6.28 -1.14 10.35
N VAL A 116 5.74 -0.15 9.64
CA VAL A 116 6.48 0.66 8.68
C VAL A 116 6.98 1.94 9.37
N PRO A 117 8.29 2.25 9.31
CA PRO A 117 8.84 3.44 9.95
C PRO A 117 8.37 4.70 9.21
N THR A 118 7.39 5.40 9.76
CA THR A 118 6.85 6.63 9.16
C THR A 118 7.08 7.83 10.05
N LEU A 119 7.23 9.01 9.45
CA LEU A 119 7.29 10.28 10.17
C LEU A 119 5.89 10.80 10.46
N ASP A 120 5.72 11.33 11.67
CA ASP A 120 4.58 12.15 12.03
C ASP A 120 4.84 13.62 11.66
N PRO A 121 4.11 14.23 10.71
CA PRO A 121 4.34 15.60 10.26
C PRO A 121 4.02 16.69 11.30
N ARG A 122 3.44 16.35 12.46
CA ARG A 122 3.22 17.30 13.57
C ARG A 122 4.53 17.65 14.26
N HIS A 123 5.43 16.67 14.39
CA HIS A 123 6.67 16.78 15.15
C HIS A 123 7.93 16.33 14.39
N TRP A 124 7.76 15.73 13.21
CA TRP A 124 8.82 15.14 12.37
C TRP A 124 9.64 14.05 13.09
N THR A 125 8.97 13.33 13.98
CA THR A 125 9.49 12.15 14.69
C THR A 125 8.93 10.88 14.08
N LEU A 126 9.56 9.73 14.33
CA LEU A 126 8.95 8.44 13.99
C LEU A 126 7.63 8.27 14.74
N LYS A 127 6.58 7.84 14.03
CA LYS A 127 5.21 7.78 14.55
C LYS A 127 4.94 6.57 15.44
N HIS A 128 5.59 5.43 15.20
CA HIS A 128 5.26 4.18 15.91
C HIS A 128 6.46 3.55 16.59
N ASP A 129 6.43 3.66 17.91
CA ASP A 129 7.26 2.97 18.89
C ASP A 129 6.47 1.82 19.52
N ARG A 130 5.77 0.98 18.72
CA ARG A 130 5.50 -0.35 19.25
C ARG A 130 6.86 -1.02 19.50
N THR A 131 6.94 -1.78 20.59
CA THR A 131 8.13 -2.49 21.06
C THR A 131 8.74 -3.46 20.03
N ASP A 132 8.08 -3.67 18.88
CA ASP A 132 8.55 -4.38 17.68
C ASP A 132 9.32 -3.49 16.68
N ALA A 133 9.02 -2.19 16.56
CA ALA A 133 9.83 -1.25 15.76
C ALA A 133 11.26 -1.10 16.31
N ALA A 134 11.41 -1.24 17.64
CA ALA A 134 12.70 -1.33 18.29
C ALA A 134 13.54 -2.52 17.78
N ALA A 135 12.91 -3.64 17.38
CA ALA A 135 13.61 -4.78 16.79
C ALA A 135 14.05 -4.51 15.34
N VAL A 136 13.39 -3.58 14.63
CA VAL A 136 13.73 -3.25 13.23
C VAL A 136 14.79 -2.15 13.15
N PHE A 137 14.76 -1.17 14.06
CA PHE A 137 15.70 -0.04 14.03
C PHE A 137 16.10 0.43 15.43
N GLN A 138 17.25 -0.06 15.92
CA GLN A 138 17.90 0.48 17.12
C GLN A 138 19.18 1.25 16.79
N PRO A 139 19.35 2.48 17.34
CA PRO A 139 18.31 3.30 17.96
C PRO A 139 17.28 3.79 16.92
N PRO A 140 16.02 4.04 17.32
CA PRO A 140 15.02 4.62 16.43
C PRO A 140 15.48 6.02 16.01
N SER A 141 15.54 6.26 14.69
CA SER A 141 15.97 7.53 14.13
C SER A 141 14.99 7.99 13.05
N PRO A 142 14.52 9.25 13.06
CA PRO A 142 13.75 9.84 11.97
C PRO A 142 14.43 9.68 10.60
N THR A 143 15.76 9.60 10.57
CA THR A 143 16.55 9.38 9.35
C THR A 143 16.34 8.01 8.70
N ARG A 144 15.66 7.07 9.37
CA ARG A 144 15.31 5.74 8.84
C ARG A 144 13.87 5.63 8.36
N ALA A 145 13.10 6.72 8.45
CA ALA A 145 11.74 6.71 7.96
C ALA A 145 11.69 6.47 6.45
N VAL A 146 10.66 5.76 6.00
CA VAL A 146 10.43 5.42 4.59
C VAL A 146 9.28 6.22 3.98
N ALA A 147 8.42 6.79 4.82
CA ALA A 147 7.26 7.57 4.42
C ALA A 147 6.86 8.57 5.50
N VAL A 148 5.92 9.45 5.18
CA VAL A 148 5.21 10.30 6.14
C VAL A 148 3.80 9.73 6.31
N SER A 149 3.31 9.59 7.53
CA SER A 149 1.95 9.10 7.79
C SER A 149 1.04 10.20 8.33
N VAL A 150 -0.21 10.20 7.89
CA VAL A 150 -1.24 11.17 8.35
C VAL A 150 -2.33 10.44 9.12
N ASP A 151 -2.66 10.93 10.31
CA ASP A 151 -3.78 10.42 11.09
C ASP A 151 -5.09 10.81 10.40
N LEU A 152 -6.04 9.89 10.29
CA LEU A 152 -7.33 10.18 9.67
C LEU A 152 -8.20 11.15 10.50
N GLN A 153 -7.96 11.24 11.81
CA GLN A 153 -8.65 12.19 12.69
C GLN A 153 -8.17 13.64 12.49
N ASP A 154 -6.91 13.82 12.07
CA ASP A 154 -6.27 15.12 11.86
C ASP A 154 -5.73 15.26 10.41
N GLU A 155 -6.38 14.57 9.47
CA GLU A 155 -5.85 14.30 8.13
C GLU A 155 -5.52 15.59 7.37
N GLN A 156 -6.39 16.59 7.45
CA GLN A 156 -6.25 17.82 6.67
C GLN A 156 -5.02 18.61 7.10
N ASP A 157 -4.87 18.88 8.40
CA ASP A 157 -3.75 19.67 8.93
C ASP A 157 -2.43 18.93 8.78
N MET A 158 -2.42 17.62 9.03
CA MET A 158 -1.24 16.78 8.84
C MET A 158 -0.82 16.71 7.36
N LEU A 159 -1.78 16.60 6.43
CA LEU A 159 -1.49 16.58 4.99
C LEU A 159 -0.91 17.91 4.51
N VAL A 160 -1.45 19.04 4.99
CA VAL A 160 -0.90 20.38 4.70
C VAL A 160 0.54 20.51 5.21
N ARG A 161 0.82 20.09 6.44
CA ARG A 161 2.18 20.12 7.03
C ARG A 161 3.15 19.23 6.26
N ALA A 162 2.72 18.00 5.97
CA ALA A 162 3.51 17.01 5.25
C ALA A 162 3.87 17.53 3.85
N LEU A 163 2.88 17.96 3.07
CA LEU A 163 3.09 18.52 1.74
C LEU A 163 4.00 19.75 1.77
N ARG A 164 3.76 20.71 2.68
CA ARG A 164 4.57 21.92 2.76
C ARG A 164 6.05 21.61 2.96
N ARG A 165 6.38 20.74 3.94
CA ARG A 165 7.77 20.39 4.19
C ARG A 165 8.35 19.57 3.05
N LEU A 166 7.64 18.56 2.55
CA LEU A 166 8.13 17.74 1.45
C LEU A 166 8.33 18.54 0.17
N VAL A 167 7.60 19.63 -0.07
CA VAL A 167 7.84 20.51 -1.23
C VAL A 167 9.13 21.33 -1.04
N ILE A 168 9.38 21.85 0.15
CA ILE A 168 10.50 22.78 0.40
C ILE A 168 11.81 22.04 0.68
N ASP A 169 11.76 20.87 1.31
CA ASP A 169 12.92 20.15 1.82
C ASP A 169 13.34 19.02 0.87
N ALA A 170 14.32 19.32 0.01
CA ALA A 170 14.85 18.36 -0.96
C ALA A 170 15.64 17.21 -0.29
N ASP A 171 16.33 17.49 0.81
CA ASP A 171 17.14 16.50 1.52
C ASP A 171 16.25 15.47 2.21
N LEU A 172 15.14 15.93 2.81
CA LEU A 172 14.14 15.02 3.37
C LEU A 172 13.50 14.15 2.28
N ARG A 173 13.14 14.73 1.12
CA ARG A 173 12.62 13.93 -0.01
C ARG A 173 13.62 12.87 -0.46
N ALA A 174 14.89 13.25 -0.61
CA ALA A 174 15.96 12.34 -1.02
C ALA A 174 16.16 11.22 -0.01
N SER A 175 16.22 11.55 1.29
CA SER A 175 16.37 10.59 2.38
C SER A 175 15.20 9.60 2.44
N LEU A 176 13.96 10.09 2.45
CA LEU A 176 12.76 9.25 2.41
C LEU A 176 12.74 8.35 1.17
N GLY A 177 13.08 8.89 0.00
CA GLY A 177 13.15 8.14 -1.25
C GLY A 177 14.19 7.01 -1.22
N HIS A 178 15.39 7.29 -0.72
CA HIS A 178 16.45 6.28 -0.58
C HIS A 178 16.04 5.16 0.38
N ASN A 179 15.47 5.53 1.53
CA ASN A 179 14.97 4.58 2.52
C ASN A 179 13.79 3.76 2.00
N ALA A 180 12.87 4.39 1.27
CA ALA A 180 11.74 3.73 0.64
C ALA A 180 12.19 2.64 -0.34
N ARG A 181 13.18 2.93 -1.18
CA ARG A 181 13.76 1.96 -2.10
C ARG A 181 14.39 0.79 -1.34
N GLY A 182 15.24 1.08 -0.35
CA GLY A 182 15.89 0.04 0.45
C GLY A 182 14.88 -0.82 1.24
N TRP A 183 13.81 -0.21 1.75
CA TRP A 183 12.72 -0.94 2.42
C TRP A 183 12.00 -1.89 1.45
N TRP A 184 11.71 -1.42 0.23
CA TRP A 184 11.12 -2.25 -0.81
C TRP A 184 12.03 -3.43 -1.18
N GLU A 185 13.31 -3.20 -1.45
CA GLU A 185 14.27 -4.25 -1.81
C GLU A 185 14.42 -5.31 -0.72
N ALA A 186 14.37 -4.90 0.55
CA ALA A 186 14.52 -5.82 1.69
C ALA A 186 13.28 -6.68 1.99
N ARG A 187 12.06 -6.23 1.61
CA ARG A 187 10.81 -6.80 2.12
C ARG A 187 9.75 -7.12 1.07
N HIS A 188 9.72 -6.39 -0.03
CA HIS A 188 8.58 -6.36 -0.96
C HIS A 188 8.94 -6.88 -2.36
N THR A 189 9.92 -7.78 -2.43
CA THR A 189 10.36 -8.40 -3.69
C THR A 189 9.71 -9.77 -3.89
N LEU A 190 9.56 -10.18 -5.16
CA LEU A 190 9.01 -11.49 -5.51
C LEU A 190 9.80 -12.66 -4.88
N PRO A 191 11.15 -12.68 -4.87
CA PRO A 191 11.90 -13.74 -4.21
C PRO A 191 11.64 -13.83 -2.71
N ARG A 192 11.46 -12.68 -2.04
CA ARG A 192 11.12 -12.64 -0.62
C ARG A 192 9.72 -13.20 -0.36
N MET A 193 8.75 -12.75 -1.15
CA MET A 193 7.37 -13.26 -1.12
C MET A 193 7.36 -14.78 -1.31
N HIS A 194 8.04 -15.29 -2.33
CA HIS A 194 8.15 -16.73 -2.62
C HIS A 194 8.66 -17.52 -1.42
N ARG A 195 9.81 -17.11 -0.86
CA ARG A 195 10.41 -17.77 0.31
C ARG A 195 9.48 -17.76 1.52
N ASP A 196 8.81 -16.63 1.77
CA ASP A 196 7.91 -16.51 2.92
C ASP A 196 6.64 -17.38 2.73
N TYR A 197 6.16 -17.55 1.48
CA TYR A 197 5.12 -18.53 1.13
C TYR A 197 5.58 -19.98 1.33
N GLU A 198 6.77 -20.35 0.87
CA GLU A 198 7.31 -21.70 1.06
C GLU A 198 7.40 -22.06 2.55
N ALA A 199 7.87 -21.13 3.38
CA ALA A 199 7.93 -21.31 4.83
C ALA A 199 6.54 -21.49 5.44
N ALA A 200 5.55 -20.68 5.03
CA ALA A 200 4.17 -20.79 5.51
C ALA A 200 3.52 -22.12 5.09
N LEU A 201 3.72 -22.55 3.84
CA LEU A 201 3.22 -23.83 3.32
C LEU A 201 3.86 -25.01 4.03
N THR A 202 5.18 -24.98 4.25
CA THR A 202 5.90 -26.02 4.99
C THR A 202 5.41 -26.11 6.43
N TRP A 203 5.24 -24.97 7.09
CA TRP A 203 4.68 -24.92 8.45
C TRP A 203 3.26 -25.47 8.50
N ALA A 204 2.40 -25.08 7.56
CA ALA A 204 1.02 -25.54 7.48
C ALA A 204 0.92 -27.05 7.24
N ALA A 205 1.77 -27.60 6.35
CA ALA A 205 1.83 -29.03 6.07
C ALA A 205 2.29 -29.86 7.28
N ALA A 206 3.07 -29.26 8.20
CA ALA A 206 3.50 -29.91 9.43
C ALA A 206 2.47 -29.82 10.57
N GLN A 207 1.38 -29.06 10.42
CA GLN A 207 0.33 -28.99 11.44
C GLN A 207 -0.55 -30.24 11.39
N PRO A 208 -1.00 -30.76 12.54
CA PRO A 208 -1.97 -31.85 12.54
C PRO A 208 -3.24 -31.42 11.81
N VAL A 209 -3.77 -32.30 10.96
CA VAL A 209 -5.10 -32.10 10.41
C VAL A 209 -6.08 -32.07 11.58
N PRO A 210 -6.98 -31.07 11.69
CA PRO A 210 -7.96 -31.04 12.76
C PRO A 210 -8.77 -32.35 12.75
N ASP A 211 -8.61 -33.16 13.78
CA ASP A 211 -9.11 -34.55 13.79
C ASP A 211 -10.62 -34.64 13.60
N ARG A 212 -11.38 -33.58 13.93
CA ARG A 212 -12.83 -33.49 13.74
C ARG A 212 -13.31 -32.05 13.57
N TRP A 213 -13.94 -31.77 12.44
CA TRP A 213 -14.94 -30.70 12.36
C TRP A 213 -16.18 -31.15 13.15
N PRO A 214 -16.93 -30.26 13.84
CA PRO A 214 -18.13 -30.66 14.57
C PRO A 214 -19.06 -31.49 13.67
N ALA A 215 -19.48 -32.68 14.13
CA ALA A 215 -20.28 -33.61 13.32
C ALA A 215 -21.68 -33.07 12.97
N ASP A 216 -22.13 -32.07 13.74
CA ASP A 216 -23.36 -31.31 13.58
C ASP A 216 -23.17 -30.01 12.77
N ALA A 217 -21.96 -29.72 12.29
CA ALA A 217 -21.74 -28.57 11.44
C ALA A 217 -22.52 -28.71 10.12
N PRO A 218 -23.09 -27.62 9.59
CA PRO A 218 -23.65 -27.61 8.25
C PRO A 218 -22.65 -28.11 7.20
N ALA A 219 -23.12 -28.83 6.18
CA ALA A 219 -22.30 -29.40 5.10
C ALA A 219 -21.34 -28.37 4.44
N HIS A 220 -21.75 -27.10 4.33
CA HIS A 220 -20.93 -26.03 3.75
C HIS A 220 -19.78 -25.55 4.65
N LEU A 221 -19.75 -25.97 5.91
CA LEU A 221 -18.64 -25.74 6.85
C LEU A 221 -17.69 -26.94 6.91
N HIS A 222 -18.05 -28.12 6.37
CA HIS A 222 -17.11 -29.23 6.26
C HIS A 222 -16.14 -28.94 5.11
N PRO A 223 -14.85 -28.67 5.40
CA PRO A 223 -13.92 -28.26 4.36
C PRO A 223 -13.50 -29.48 3.52
N ASP A 224 -13.95 -29.55 2.27
CA ASP A 224 -13.37 -30.43 1.24
C ASP A 224 -12.28 -29.65 0.50
N THR A 225 -11.16 -29.43 1.18
CA THR A 225 -10.01 -28.65 0.66
C THR A 225 -9.45 -29.26 -0.62
N SER A 226 -9.50 -30.59 -0.74
CA SER A 226 -9.07 -31.34 -1.92
C SER A 226 -9.90 -31.01 -3.16
N ARG A 227 -11.23 -30.90 -3.03
CA ARG A 227 -12.09 -30.48 -4.14
C ARG A 227 -11.75 -29.08 -4.63
N TRP A 228 -11.53 -28.13 -3.73
CA TRP A 228 -11.18 -26.75 -4.10
C TRP A 228 -9.80 -26.68 -4.75
N ALA A 229 -8.81 -27.41 -4.22
CA ALA A 229 -7.49 -27.49 -4.82
C ALA A 229 -7.56 -28.04 -6.26
N ARG A 230 -8.23 -29.18 -6.47
CA ARG A 230 -8.45 -29.76 -7.81
C ARG A 230 -9.14 -28.80 -8.76
N ALA A 231 -10.17 -28.06 -8.30
CA ALA A 231 -10.87 -27.09 -9.12
C ALA A 231 -9.98 -25.90 -9.54
N LEU A 232 -9.11 -25.43 -8.65
CA LEU A 232 -8.16 -24.34 -8.93
C LEU A 232 -7.08 -24.75 -9.92
N VAL A 233 -6.60 -26.00 -9.86
CA VAL A 233 -5.51 -26.48 -10.72
C VAL A 233 -5.96 -27.03 -12.07
N ALA A 234 -7.23 -27.42 -12.20
CA ALA A 234 -7.78 -28.01 -13.43
C ALA A 234 -7.50 -27.18 -14.71
N PRO A 235 -7.55 -25.83 -14.70
CA PRO A 235 -7.22 -25.03 -15.88
C PRO A 235 -5.75 -25.07 -16.30
N PHE A 236 -4.86 -25.55 -15.41
CA PHE A 236 -3.41 -25.55 -15.60
C PHE A 236 -2.86 -26.94 -15.96
N ASP A 237 -3.71 -27.96 -16.11
CA ASP A 237 -3.33 -29.35 -16.39
C ASP A 237 -2.34 -29.93 -15.36
N VAL A 238 -2.53 -29.54 -14.09
CA VAL A 238 -1.76 -30.03 -12.94
C VAL A 238 -2.64 -30.95 -12.13
N ASP A 239 -2.15 -32.15 -11.79
CA ASP A 239 -2.83 -33.07 -10.88
C ASP A 239 -2.39 -32.82 -9.42
N VAL A 240 -3.31 -33.03 -8.46
CA VAL A 240 -3.06 -32.83 -7.03
C VAL A 240 -3.06 -34.19 -6.33
N ASP A 241 -1.98 -34.94 -6.57
CA ASP A 241 -1.74 -36.29 -6.01
C ASP A 241 -1.26 -36.30 -4.55
N ILE A 242 -1.09 -35.13 -3.93
CA ILE A 242 -0.48 -34.98 -2.58
C ILE A 242 -1.28 -35.67 -1.46
N LEU A 243 -2.52 -36.11 -1.71
CA LEU A 243 -3.39 -36.73 -0.70
C LEU A 243 -3.80 -38.19 -0.99
N GLU A 244 -3.38 -38.79 -2.12
CA GLU A 244 -3.74 -40.20 -2.41
C GLU A 244 -2.89 -41.20 -1.62
N SER A 245 -1.68 -40.82 -1.21
CA SER A 245 -0.70 -41.68 -0.52
C SER A 245 -1.00 -41.97 0.96
N GLY A 246 -2.12 -41.48 1.51
CA GLY A 246 -2.57 -41.77 2.89
C GLY A 246 -3.52 -42.97 3.02
N SER A 247 -3.93 -43.60 1.92
CA SER A 247 -4.97 -44.65 1.92
C SER A 247 -4.45 -46.08 1.70
N THR A 248 -3.21 -46.40 2.10
CA THR A 248 -2.78 -47.80 2.12
C THR A 248 -2.94 -48.44 3.49
N SER A 249 -4.04 -49.21 3.59
CA SER A 249 -4.24 -50.43 4.36
C SER A 249 -4.22 -50.39 5.90
N SER A 250 -5.40 -50.62 6.47
CA SER A 250 -5.60 -51.75 7.39
C SER A 250 -7.08 -52.17 7.42
N GLY A 251 -7.42 -53.17 6.62
CA GLY A 251 -8.44 -54.16 6.92
C GLY A 251 -7.84 -55.53 6.59
N PRO A 252 -8.38 -56.66 7.08
CA PRO A 252 -9.64 -56.83 7.81
C PRO A 252 -9.50 -56.80 9.35
#